data_AF-A0A514LA58-F1
#
_entry.id   AF-A0A514LA58-F1
#
_cell.length_a   1.000
_cell.length_b   1.000
_cell.length_c   1.000
_cell.angle_alpha   90.00
_cell.angle_beta   90.00
_cell.angle_gamma   90.00
#
_symmetry.space_group_name_H-M   'P 1'
#
loop_
_entity.id
_entity.type
_entity.pdbx_description
1 polymer ?
#
loop_
_entity_poly.entity_id
_entity_poly.type
_entity_poly.pdbx_seq_one_letter_code
_entity_poly.pdbx_strand_id
1 'polypeptide(L)'
;MVILAKRRIRTGRGTRVIEVDDKDSAWAGNDFKKLQDARKKASSDKYITVGRGTSKIKFGDIGSTPTRSTKGMWVSSGRGTGKRKL
;
A
#
# COMPACT_ATOMS: atom_id res chain seq x y z
N MET A 1 -12.51 24.30 -12.21
CA MET A 1 -11.33 24.60 -11.38
C MET A 1 -11.20 23.48 -10.34
N VAL A 2 -10.32 22.51 -10.55
CA VAL A 2 -10.12 21.40 -9.60
C VAL A 2 -9.18 21.90 -8.51
N ILE A 3 -9.69 22.07 -7.30
CA ILE A 3 -8.85 22.32 -6.13
C ILE A 3 -8.08 21.01 -5.89
N LEU A 4 -6.83 20.92 -6.36
CA LEU A 4 -5.92 19.88 -5.90
C LEU A 4 -5.69 20.13 -4.42
N ALA A 5 -6.14 19.20 -3.57
CA ALA A 5 -5.74 19.20 -2.17
C ALA A 5 -4.21 19.10 -2.10
N LYS A 6 -3.57 19.98 -1.32
CA LYS A 6 -2.13 20.00 -1.10
C LYS A 6 -1.86 19.50 0.30
N ARG A 7 -0.99 18.51 0.43
CA ARG A 7 -0.59 17.93 1.72
C ARG A 7 0.72 18.54 2.19
N ARG A 8 0.74 18.96 3.44
CA ARG A 8 1.95 19.43 4.13
C ARG A 8 2.65 18.24 4.78
N ILE A 9 3.80 17.84 4.23
CA ILE A 9 4.63 16.76 4.79
C ILE A 9 5.78 17.39 5.57
N ARG A 10 5.93 16.98 6.84
CA ARG A 10 7.08 17.37 7.66
C ARG A 10 8.26 16.44 7.39
N THR A 11 9.38 17.00 6.95
CA THR A 11 10.61 16.28 6.60
C THR A 11 11.79 16.80 7.43
N GLY A 12 12.95 16.13 7.35
CA GLY A 12 14.16 16.55 8.07
C GLY A 12 14.00 16.53 9.61
N ARG A 13 13.31 15.52 10.16
CA ARG A 13 12.96 15.42 11.59
C ARG A 13 12.10 16.59 12.11
N GLY A 14 11.23 17.13 11.25
CA GLY A 14 10.27 18.17 11.63
C GLY A 14 10.75 19.60 11.39
N THR A 15 11.95 19.80 10.85
CA THR A 15 12.53 21.12 10.58
C THR A 15 12.07 21.74 9.26
N ARG A 16 11.50 20.95 8.35
CA ARG A 16 11.02 21.42 7.05
C ARG A 16 9.60 20.96 6.79
N VAL A 17 8.80 21.81 6.16
CA VAL A 17 7.47 21.47 5.65
C VAL A 17 7.50 21.66 4.14
N ILE A 18 7.18 20.60 3.41
CA ILE A 18 7.02 20.66 1.96
C ILE A 18 5.53 20.52 1.61
N GLU A 19 5.09 21.30 0.64
CA GLU A 19 3.76 21.13 0.03
C GLU A 19 3.88 20.18 -1.14
N VAL A 20 3.16 19.06 -1.07
CA VAL A 20 3.08 18.07 -2.14
C VAL A 20 1.64 17.98 -2.61
N ASP A 21 1.44 17.97 -3.92
CA ASP A 21 0.13 17.79 -4.54
C ASP A 21 -0.42 16.40 -4.20
N ASP A 22 -1.68 16.31 -3.73
CA ASP A 22 -2.25 15.02 -3.28
C ASP A 22 -2.37 13.98 -4.43
N LYS A 23 -2.37 14.42 -5.70
CA LYS A 23 -2.38 13.51 -6.86
C LYS A 23 -1.13 12.64 -6.96
N ASP A 24 0.02 13.16 -6.52
CA ASP A 24 1.29 12.41 -6.52
C ASP A 24 1.40 11.48 -5.30
N SER A 25 0.50 11.66 -4.35
CA SER A 25 0.45 10.93 -3.08
C SER A 25 -0.69 9.92 -3.10
N ALA A 26 -0.77 9.06 -4.12
CA ALA A 26 -1.57 7.84 -4.05
C ALA A 26 -0.89 6.86 -3.08
N TRP A 27 -0.81 7.16 -1.79
CA TRP A 27 -0.14 6.33 -0.75
C TRP A 27 -1.07 5.28 -0.13
N ALA A 28 -2.37 5.33 -0.42
CA ALA A 28 -3.36 4.42 0.12
C ALA A 28 -4.48 4.12 -0.90
N GLY A 29 -5.16 3.00 -0.68
CA GLY A 29 -6.35 2.63 -1.46
C GLY A 29 -6.05 1.96 -2.80
N ASN A 30 -7.06 1.93 -3.67
CA ASN A 30 -7.00 1.23 -4.95
C ASN A 30 -5.97 1.82 -5.92
N ASP A 31 -5.75 3.14 -5.88
CA ASP A 31 -4.82 3.79 -6.80
C ASP A 31 -3.35 3.51 -6.43
N PHE A 32 -3.03 3.35 -5.14
CA PHE A 32 -1.72 2.86 -4.72
C PHE A 32 -1.49 1.41 -5.18
N LYS A 33 -2.51 0.55 -5.14
CA LYS A 33 -2.40 -0.84 -5.62
C LYS A 33 -2.09 -0.89 -7.11
N LYS A 34 -2.77 -0.07 -7.92
CA LYS A 34 -2.48 0.05 -9.37
C LYS A 34 -1.04 0.52 -9.61
N LEU A 35 -0.57 1.51 -8.86
CA LEU A 35 0.80 2.01 -8.95
C LEU A 35 1.83 0.93 -8.54
N GLN A 36 1.53 0.17 -7.48
CA GLN A 36 2.36 -0.94 -7.03
C GLN A 36 2.44 -2.05 -8.08
N ASP A 37 1.33 -2.40 -8.72
CA ASP A 37 1.29 -3.40 -9.78
C ASP A 37 2.07 -2.94 -11.02
N ALA A 38 1.97 -1.66 -11.40
CA ALA A 38 2.78 -1.10 -12.48
C ALA A 38 4.28 -1.17 -12.17
N ARG A 39 4.68 -0.82 -10.94
CA ARG A 39 6.08 -0.94 -10.48
C ARG A 39 6.58 -2.38 -10.43
N LYS A 40 5.72 -3.32 -10.01
CA LYS A 40 6.01 -4.76 -10.02
C LYS A 40 6.27 -5.27 -11.42
N LYS A 41 5.39 -4.93 -12.38
CA LYS A 41 5.57 -5.28 -13.80
C LYS A 41 6.88 -4.71 -14.36
N ALA A 42 7.18 -3.45 -14.09
CA ALA A 42 8.41 -2.81 -14.56
C ALA A 42 9.70 -3.40 -13.94
N SER A 43 9.59 -4.12 -12.82
CA SER A 43 10.72 -4.73 -12.10
C SER A 43 10.70 -6.26 -12.15
N SER A 44 9.96 -6.87 -13.08
CA SER A 44 9.80 -8.33 -13.20
C SER A 44 11.13 -9.09 -13.24
N ASP A 45 12.12 -8.49 -13.88
CA ASP A 45 13.41 -9.12 -14.19
C ASP A 45 14.41 -9.02 -13.02
N LYS A 46 14.05 -8.30 -11.95
CA LYS A 46 14.90 -8.16 -10.77
C LYS A 46 14.79 -9.40 -9.90
N TYR A 47 15.91 -9.76 -9.28
CA TYR A 47 15.98 -10.89 -8.36
C TYR A 47 15.88 -10.43 -6.90
N ILE A 48 15.16 -11.20 -6.09
CA ILE A 48 15.08 -11.04 -4.64
C ILE A 48 15.72 -12.24 -3.97
N THR A 49 16.58 -12.00 -2.99
CA THR A 49 17.14 -13.03 -2.13
C THR A 49 16.12 -13.48 -1.09
N VAL A 50 15.91 -14.78 -0.98
CA VAL A 50 14.96 -15.41 -0.05
C VAL A 50 15.68 -16.44 0.82
N GLY A 51 15.01 -16.96 1.85
CA GLY A 51 15.56 -18.01 2.72
C GLY A 51 16.81 -17.57 3.49
N ARG A 52 16.89 -16.30 3.92
CA ARG A 52 18.09 -15.70 4.54
C ARG A 52 19.32 -15.64 3.60
N GLY A 53 19.11 -15.57 2.29
CA GLY A 53 20.17 -15.43 1.29
C GLY A 53 20.58 -16.74 0.61
N THR A 54 19.95 -17.86 0.95
CA THR A 54 20.24 -19.18 0.37
C THR A 54 19.63 -19.38 -1.01
N SER A 55 18.69 -18.55 -1.44
CA SER A 55 18.03 -18.69 -2.74
C SER A 55 17.66 -17.34 -3.34
N LYS A 56 17.43 -17.31 -4.66
CA LYS A 56 16.96 -16.14 -5.39
C LYS A 56 15.71 -16.49 -6.17
N ILE A 57 14.70 -15.62 -6.12
CA ILE A 57 13.50 -15.70 -6.94
C ILE A 57 13.41 -14.46 -7.82
N LYS A 58 12.83 -14.57 -9.03
CA LYS A 58 12.52 -13.36 -9.79
C LYS A 58 11.33 -12.66 -9.15
N PHE A 59 11.31 -11.34 -9.24
CA PHE A 59 10.22 -10.56 -8.70
C PHE A 59 8.90 -10.83 -9.43
N GLY A 60 8.98 -11.18 -10.72
CA GLY A 60 7.82 -11.61 -11.52
C GLY A 60 7.21 -12.95 -11.10
N ASP A 61 7.96 -13.82 -10.43
CA ASP A 61 7.47 -15.14 -9.97
C ASP A 61 6.63 -15.02 -8.68
N ILE A 62 6.54 -13.83 -8.09
CA ILE A 62 5.76 -13.58 -6.89
C ILE A 62 4.28 -13.42 -7.27
N GLY A 63 3.47 -14.40 -6.88
CA GLY A 63 2.02 -14.35 -7.04
C GLY A 63 1.42 -13.09 -6.39
N SER A 64 0.46 -12.47 -7.09
CA SER A 64 -0.30 -11.35 -6.54
C SER A 64 -1.31 -11.85 -5.51
N THR A 65 -1.43 -11.17 -4.37
CA THR A 65 -2.40 -11.51 -3.35
C THR A 65 -3.77 -10.89 -3.70
N PRO A 66 -4.85 -11.69 -3.76
CA PRO A 66 -6.17 -11.14 -4.04
C PRO A 66 -6.62 -10.23 -2.90
N THR A 67 -7.17 -9.06 -3.24
CA THR A 67 -7.83 -8.21 -2.24
C THR A 67 -9.21 -8.77 -1.96
N ARG A 68 -9.40 -9.41 -0.81
CA ARG A 68 -10.73 -9.85 -0.38
C ARG A 68 -11.53 -8.67 0.15
N SER A 69 -12.77 -8.51 -0.33
CA SER A 69 -13.69 -7.50 0.20
C SER A 69 -14.13 -7.87 1.61
N THR A 70 -14.03 -6.92 2.54
CA THR A 70 -14.52 -7.05 3.92
C THR A 70 -15.96 -6.58 4.08
N LYS A 71 -16.62 -6.10 3.00
CA LYS A 71 -17.99 -5.58 3.05
C LYS A 71 -18.96 -6.65 3.52
N GLY A 72 -19.58 -6.45 4.68
CA GLY A 72 -20.52 -7.39 5.27
C GLY A 72 -19.89 -8.45 6.17
N MET A 73 -18.57 -8.40 6.39
CA MET A 73 -17.92 -9.22 7.42
C MET A 73 -18.22 -8.67 8.81
N TRP A 74 -18.42 -9.58 9.76
CA TRP A 74 -18.59 -9.27 11.17
C TRP A 74 -17.32 -9.67 11.92
N VAL A 75 -16.80 -8.77 12.74
CA VAL A 75 -15.64 -9.03 13.61
C VAL A 75 -16.08 -8.94 15.05
N SER A 76 -15.57 -9.84 15.91
CA SER A 76 -15.86 -9.77 17.34
C SER A 76 -15.34 -8.43 17.90
N SER A 77 -16.11 -7.78 18.76
CA SER A 77 -15.71 -6.50 19.34
C SER A 77 -14.63 -6.64 20.42
N GLY A 78 -14.24 -7.87 20.77
CA GLY A 78 -13.34 -8.17 21.88
C GLY A 78 -13.97 -7.97 23.27
N ARG A 79 -15.28 -7.67 23.34
CA ARG A 79 -16.04 -7.52 24.58
C ARG A 79 -17.32 -8.35 24.52
N GLY A 80 -17.32 -9.49 25.19
CA GLY A 80 -18.47 -10.41 25.25
C GLY A 80 -18.89 -10.97 23.88
N THR A 81 -20.18 -11.23 23.69
CA THR A 81 -20.77 -11.76 22.44
C THR A 81 -21.03 -10.69 21.37
N GLY A 82 -20.63 -9.44 21.61
CA GLY A 82 -20.82 -8.34 20.68
C GLY A 82 -20.03 -8.53 19.38
N LYS A 83 -20.70 -8.31 18.24
CA LYS A 83 -20.07 -8.28 16.91
C LYS A 83 -20.21 -6.88 16.32
N ARG A 84 -19.19 -6.41 15.60
CA ARG A 84 -19.23 -5.17 14.81
C ARG A 84 -19.12 -5.48 13.32
N LYS A 85 -19.84 -4.71 12.51
CA LYS A 85 -19.74 -4.79 11.05
C LYS A 85 -18.50 -4.02 10.59
N LEU A 86 -17.70 -4.64 9.72
CA LEU A 86 -16.55 -4.00 9.06
C LEU A 86 -16.98 -3.15 7.87
#